data_AF-A0A9D2EXF8-F1
#
_entry.id   AF-A0A9D2EXF8-F1
#
_cell.length_a   1.000
_cell.length_b   1.000
_cell.length_c   1.000
_cell.angle_alpha   90.00
_cell.angle_beta   90.00
_cell.angle_gamma   90.00
#
_symmetry.space_group_name_H-M   'P 1'
#
loop_
_entity.id
_entity.type
_entity.pdbx_description
1 polymer ?
#
loop_
_entity_poly.entity_id
_entity_poly.type
_entity_poly.pdbx_seq_one_letter_code
_entity_poly.pdbx_strand_id
1 'polypeptide(L)'
;MMNVEERKQVIKTAVDAAKDSDVFILAGITCNSTNDTVELARYSGEVGAEYVLALPPHAVPITKEAMMDYFKAIKANTTSGLVLYHFPGETNITFSPEEIVEMGRSGLICAVKNTAGMEHTQELILANGHNPDLKITNGFDSLAFAAMACGADALINAGSNMTPGQYVKMMDLIKEGNYEEARRIYEAILPLLLFQEQNGNTEPGLCKYVLSLQGFDVGTPRKPIPEVSEESKETAKKLLALAESI
;
A
#
# COMPACT_ATOMS: atom_id res chain seq x y z
N MET A 1 -6.89 -1.25 -17.17
CA MET A 1 -5.70 -1.27 -16.29
C MET A 1 -4.49 -1.74 -17.10
N MET A 2 -3.27 -1.48 -16.61
CA MET A 2 -2.04 -1.77 -17.35
C MET A 2 -1.96 -3.25 -17.73
N ASN A 3 -1.56 -3.56 -18.96
CA ASN A 3 -1.24 -4.93 -19.34
C ASN A 3 0.10 -5.38 -18.71
N VAL A 4 0.46 -6.66 -18.84
CA VAL A 4 1.69 -7.21 -18.24
C VAL A 4 2.94 -6.43 -18.69
N GLU A 5 3.06 -6.10 -19.97
CA GLU A 5 4.22 -5.37 -20.51
C GLU A 5 4.32 -3.93 -19.97
N GLU A 6 3.20 -3.22 -19.91
CA GLU A 6 3.14 -1.88 -19.29
C GLU A 6 3.53 -1.95 -17.80
N ARG A 7 3.11 -2.99 -17.08
CA ARG A 7 3.49 -3.19 -15.67
C ARG A 7 4.98 -3.48 -15.52
N LYS A 8 5.56 -4.34 -16.38
CA LYS A 8 7.01 -4.58 -16.41
C LYS A 8 7.77 -3.29 -16.66
N GLN A 9 7.32 -2.45 -17.59
CA GLN A 9 7.93 -1.16 -17.87
C GLN A 9 7.89 -0.23 -16.66
N VAL A 10 6.76 -0.15 -15.95
CA VAL A 10 6.64 0.67 -14.72
C VAL A 10 7.58 0.16 -13.63
N ILE A 11 7.62 -1.16 -13.39
CA ILE A 11 8.50 -1.77 -12.39
C ILE A 11 9.96 -1.44 -12.71
N LYS A 12 10.39 -1.70 -13.96
CA LYS A 12 11.76 -1.41 -14.38
C LYS A 12 12.09 0.08 -14.24
N THR A 13 11.17 0.96 -14.63
CA THR A 13 11.38 2.41 -14.53
C THR A 13 11.57 2.85 -13.08
N ALA A 14 10.77 2.29 -12.15
CA ALA A 14 10.93 2.58 -10.73
C ALA A 14 12.26 2.07 -10.17
N VAL A 15 12.67 0.85 -10.53
CA VAL A 15 13.96 0.28 -10.09
C VAL A 15 15.14 1.07 -10.66
N ASP A 16 15.12 1.41 -11.96
CA ASP A 16 16.17 2.22 -12.58
C ASP A 16 16.29 3.59 -11.89
N ALA A 17 15.17 4.21 -11.52
CA ALA A 17 15.16 5.50 -10.84
C ALA A 17 15.69 5.43 -9.40
N ALA A 18 15.51 4.29 -8.72
CA ALA A 18 15.97 4.08 -7.34
C ALA A 18 17.40 3.55 -7.23
N LYS A 19 18.03 3.15 -8.34
CA LYS A 19 19.29 2.40 -8.37
C LYS A 19 20.44 2.99 -7.55
N ASP A 20 20.56 4.31 -7.52
CA ASP A 20 21.62 5.03 -6.80
C ASP A 20 21.11 5.70 -5.51
N SER A 21 20.02 5.18 -4.95
CA SER A 21 19.38 5.66 -3.71
C SER A 21 19.25 4.55 -2.67
N ASP A 22 18.95 4.93 -1.43
CA ASP A 22 18.65 3.98 -0.34
C ASP A 22 17.17 3.50 -0.33
N VAL A 23 16.41 3.79 -1.39
CA VAL A 23 15.00 3.43 -1.51
C VAL A 23 14.86 2.06 -2.16
N PHE A 24 14.17 1.15 -1.48
CA PHE A 24 13.81 -0.15 -2.06
C PHE A 24 12.51 -0.06 -2.90
N ILE A 25 12.33 -0.99 -3.83
CA ILE A 25 11.13 -1.12 -4.64
C ILE A 25 10.26 -2.28 -4.16
N LEU A 26 8.99 -1.96 -3.88
CA LEU A 26 7.92 -2.91 -3.65
C LEU A 26 6.99 -2.95 -4.88
N ALA A 27 7.13 -3.97 -5.72
CA ALA A 27 6.37 -4.10 -6.97
C ALA A 27 5.00 -4.76 -6.74
N GLY A 28 3.91 -4.09 -7.13
CA GLY A 28 2.57 -4.70 -7.14
C GLY A 28 2.39 -5.69 -8.30
N ILE A 29 2.16 -6.96 -8.01
CA ILE A 29 2.22 -8.05 -9.01
C ILE A 29 0.90 -8.79 -9.28
N THR A 30 -0.14 -8.58 -8.47
CA THR A 30 -1.39 -9.35 -8.61
C THR A 30 -2.01 -9.19 -10.00
N CYS A 31 -2.31 -10.32 -10.62
CA CYS A 31 -3.13 -10.48 -11.82
C CYS A 31 -4.32 -11.39 -11.50
N ASN A 32 -5.27 -11.50 -12.43
CA ASN A 32 -6.39 -12.45 -12.31
C ASN A 32 -5.94 -13.91 -12.47
N SER A 33 -4.76 -14.16 -13.01
CA SER A 33 -4.19 -15.50 -13.16
C SER A 33 -2.91 -15.66 -12.33
N THR A 34 -2.70 -16.87 -11.81
CA THR A 34 -1.45 -17.23 -11.12
C THR A 34 -0.25 -17.11 -12.06
N ASN A 35 -0.40 -17.52 -13.32
CA ASN A 35 0.69 -17.50 -14.30
C ASN A 35 1.21 -16.07 -14.54
N ASP A 36 0.31 -15.11 -14.80
CA ASP A 36 0.72 -13.72 -15.04
C ASP A 36 1.28 -13.07 -13.78
N THR A 37 0.73 -13.43 -12.60
CA THR A 37 1.26 -12.96 -11.32
C THR A 37 2.68 -13.47 -11.10
N VAL A 38 2.93 -14.76 -11.35
CA VAL A 38 4.23 -15.40 -11.23
C VAL A 38 5.22 -14.84 -12.24
N GLU A 39 4.79 -14.55 -13.47
CA GLU A 39 5.62 -13.88 -14.47
C GLU A 39 6.08 -12.51 -13.99
N LEU A 40 5.17 -11.69 -13.46
CA LEU A 40 5.52 -10.38 -12.90
C LEU A 40 6.40 -10.51 -11.65
N ALA A 41 6.15 -11.50 -10.78
CA ALA A 41 6.99 -11.76 -9.60
C ALA A 41 8.42 -12.11 -9.97
N ARG A 42 8.61 -12.99 -10.96
CA ARG A 42 9.92 -13.38 -11.48
C ARG A 42 10.63 -12.19 -12.09
N TYR A 43 9.96 -11.49 -13.00
CA TYR A 43 10.51 -10.31 -13.66
C TYR A 43 10.91 -9.22 -12.65
N SER A 44 10.10 -9.00 -11.62
CA SER A 44 10.39 -7.99 -10.58
C SER A 44 11.72 -8.28 -9.89
N GLY A 45 11.97 -9.55 -9.52
CA GLY A 45 13.25 -9.98 -8.95
C GLY A 45 14.41 -9.86 -9.94
N GLU A 46 14.20 -10.22 -11.22
CA GLU A 46 15.22 -10.12 -12.28
C GLU A 46 15.70 -8.69 -12.53
N VAL A 47 14.80 -7.71 -12.44
CA VAL A 47 15.14 -6.30 -12.65
C VAL A 47 15.62 -5.58 -11.40
N GLY A 48 15.54 -6.23 -10.23
CA GLY A 48 16.11 -5.73 -8.97
C GLY A 48 15.11 -5.17 -7.96
N ALA A 49 13.81 -5.43 -8.09
CA ALA A 49 12.87 -5.08 -7.03
C ALA A 49 13.06 -6.01 -5.81
N GLU A 50 13.29 -5.43 -4.64
CA GLU A 50 13.56 -6.15 -3.39
C GLU A 50 12.33 -6.89 -2.88
N TYR A 51 11.14 -6.34 -3.13
CA TYR A 51 9.88 -6.90 -2.64
C TYR A 51 8.80 -6.91 -3.72
N VAL A 52 7.87 -7.86 -3.57
CA VAL A 52 6.64 -7.92 -4.37
C VAL A 52 5.42 -7.91 -3.46
N LEU A 53 4.39 -7.17 -3.85
CA LEU A 53 3.12 -7.05 -3.14
C LEU A 53 2.04 -7.85 -3.88
N ALA A 54 1.46 -8.85 -3.20
CA ALA A 54 0.42 -9.70 -3.76
C ALA A 54 -0.86 -9.64 -2.91
N LEU A 55 -1.92 -9.15 -3.53
CA LEU A 55 -3.31 -9.25 -3.10
C LEU A 55 -3.91 -10.59 -3.54
N PRO A 56 -4.81 -11.21 -2.75
CA PRO A 56 -5.66 -12.29 -3.23
C PRO A 56 -6.41 -11.91 -4.53
N PRO A 57 -6.35 -12.74 -5.60
CA PRO A 57 -7.21 -12.58 -6.76
C PRO A 57 -8.69 -12.65 -6.34
N HIS A 58 -9.50 -11.73 -6.84
CA HIS A 58 -10.86 -11.51 -6.35
C HIS A 58 -11.93 -11.43 -7.44
N ALA A 59 -11.55 -11.71 -8.70
CA ALA A 59 -12.50 -11.76 -9.81
C ALA A 59 -13.55 -12.88 -9.67
N VAL A 60 -13.21 -13.94 -8.93
CA VAL A 60 -14.09 -15.06 -8.59
C VAL A 60 -13.83 -15.49 -7.14
N PRO A 61 -14.80 -16.14 -6.46
CA PRO A 61 -14.56 -16.72 -5.14
C PRO A 61 -13.49 -17.79 -5.20
N ILE A 62 -12.52 -17.74 -4.28
CA ILE A 62 -11.44 -18.72 -4.18
C ILE A 62 -11.30 -19.18 -2.73
N THR A 63 -11.02 -20.47 -2.53
CA THR A 63 -10.82 -21.05 -1.20
C THR A 63 -9.50 -20.58 -0.57
N LYS A 64 -9.44 -20.56 0.77
CA LYS A 64 -8.18 -20.26 1.48
C LYS A 64 -7.05 -21.21 1.11
N GLU A 65 -7.35 -22.50 0.89
CA GLU A 65 -6.35 -23.49 0.46
C GLU A 65 -5.74 -23.11 -0.89
N ALA A 66 -6.56 -22.80 -1.88
CA ALA A 66 -6.08 -22.35 -3.19
C ALA A 66 -5.32 -21.01 -3.11
N MET A 67 -5.67 -20.12 -2.15
CA MET A 67 -4.89 -18.91 -1.89
C MET A 67 -3.50 -19.20 -1.31
N MET A 68 -3.38 -20.20 -0.43
CA MET A 68 -2.08 -20.63 0.06
C MET A 68 -1.21 -21.18 -1.06
N ASP A 69 -1.77 -21.96 -1.98
CA ASP A 69 -1.05 -22.45 -3.16
C ASP A 69 -0.65 -21.32 -4.11
N TYR A 70 -1.50 -20.32 -4.28
CA TYR A 70 -1.18 -19.10 -5.03
C TYR A 70 0.04 -18.36 -4.46
N PHE A 71 0.06 -18.08 -3.15
CA PHE A 71 1.20 -17.40 -2.52
C PHE A 71 2.48 -18.24 -2.56
N LYS A 72 2.38 -19.57 -2.37
CA LYS A 72 3.53 -20.48 -2.51
C LYS A 72 4.08 -20.48 -3.93
N ALA A 73 3.22 -20.48 -4.94
CA ALA A 73 3.64 -20.42 -6.34
C ALA A 73 4.41 -19.13 -6.65
N ILE A 74 3.97 -17.99 -6.11
CA ILE A 74 4.69 -16.71 -6.22
C ILE A 74 6.06 -16.83 -5.55
N LYS A 75 6.10 -17.24 -4.28
CA LYS A 75 7.34 -17.33 -3.49
C LYS A 75 8.37 -18.25 -4.12
N ALA A 76 7.93 -19.35 -4.75
CA ALA A 76 8.81 -20.30 -5.44
C ALA A 76 9.43 -19.75 -6.75
N ASN A 77 8.93 -18.63 -7.28
CA ASN A 77 9.31 -18.09 -8.59
C ASN A 77 9.89 -16.68 -8.54
N THR A 78 10.23 -16.16 -7.36
CA THR A 78 10.87 -14.85 -7.21
C THR A 78 11.98 -14.89 -6.16
N THR A 79 13.01 -14.08 -6.38
CA THR A 79 14.06 -13.81 -5.39
C THR A 79 13.68 -12.69 -4.43
N SER A 80 12.65 -11.91 -4.76
CA SER A 80 12.13 -10.82 -3.93
C SER A 80 11.43 -11.34 -2.67
N GLY A 81 11.38 -10.51 -1.63
CA GLY A 81 10.52 -10.76 -0.48
C GLY A 81 9.04 -10.66 -0.85
N LEU A 82 8.21 -11.62 -0.44
CA LEU A 82 6.78 -11.60 -0.69
C LEU A 82 6.07 -10.85 0.44
N VAL A 83 5.33 -9.81 0.06
CA VAL A 83 4.47 -9.03 0.96
C VAL A 83 3.01 -9.41 0.68
N LEU A 84 2.33 -9.90 1.71
CA LEU A 84 0.89 -10.14 1.65
C LEU A 84 0.15 -8.80 1.63
N TYR A 85 -0.73 -8.58 0.66
CA TYR A 85 -1.71 -7.51 0.74
C TYR A 85 -3.01 -8.10 1.30
N HIS A 86 -3.29 -7.86 2.58
CA HIS A 86 -4.52 -8.28 3.23
C HIS A 86 -5.55 -7.16 3.14
N PHE A 87 -6.56 -7.33 2.28
CA PHE A 87 -7.65 -6.35 2.11
C PHE A 87 -9.00 -7.05 1.94
N PRO A 88 -9.64 -7.48 3.05
CA PRO A 88 -10.90 -8.19 3.02
C PRO A 88 -12.03 -7.42 2.32
N GLY A 89 -12.07 -6.10 2.48
CA GLY A 89 -13.10 -5.23 1.88
C GLY A 89 -13.10 -5.28 0.35
N GLU A 90 -11.95 -5.55 -0.28
CA GLU A 90 -11.84 -5.68 -1.75
C GLU A 90 -11.92 -7.14 -2.20
N THR A 91 -11.37 -8.07 -1.42
CA THR A 91 -11.14 -9.45 -1.88
C THR A 91 -12.16 -10.47 -1.40
N ASN A 92 -12.91 -10.16 -0.35
CA ASN A 92 -13.73 -11.11 0.41
C ASN A 92 -12.93 -12.30 1.01
N ILE A 93 -11.59 -12.20 1.06
CA ILE A 93 -10.72 -13.18 1.70
C ILE A 93 -10.11 -12.54 2.94
N THR A 94 -10.41 -13.14 4.10
CA THR A 94 -9.91 -12.68 5.41
C THR A 94 -8.96 -13.71 5.98
N PHE A 95 -7.74 -13.28 6.29
CA PHE A 95 -6.79 -14.04 7.09
C PHE A 95 -6.86 -13.55 8.53
N SER A 96 -6.86 -14.46 9.52
CA SER A 96 -6.75 -14.07 10.92
C SER A 96 -5.33 -13.58 11.23
N PRO A 97 -5.15 -12.80 12.31
CA PRO A 97 -3.84 -12.46 12.86
C PRO A 97 -2.88 -13.66 12.95
N GLU A 98 -3.35 -14.79 13.46
CA GLU A 98 -2.57 -16.01 13.65
C GLU A 98 -2.19 -16.66 12.31
N GLU A 99 -3.10 -16.68 11.34
CA GLU A 99 -2.81 -17.18 9.99
C GLU A 99 -1.68 -16.35 9.35
N ILE A 100 -1.74 -15.02 9.44
CA ILE A 100 -0.71 -14.11 8.89
C ILE A 100 0.64 -14.33 9.60
N VAL A 101 0.64 -14.46 10.92
CA VAL A 101 1.87 -14.72 11.70
C VAL A 101 2.48 -16.06 11.34
N GLU A 102 1.67 -17.10 11.12
CA GLU A 102 2.15 -18.42 10.68
C GLU A 102 2.74 -18.37 9.26
N MET A 103 2.13 -17.59 8.35
CA MET A 103 2.71 -17.32 7.04
C MET A 103 4.09 -16.63 7.15
N GLY A 104 4.26 -15.71 8.09
CA GLY A 104 5.55 -15.08 8.37
C GLY A 104 6.58 -16.07 8.93
N ARG A 105 6.19 -16.86 9.94
CA ARG A 105 7.07 -17.87 10.58
C ARG A 105 7.53 -18.96 9.62
N SER A 106 6.69 -19.35 8.67
CA SER A 106 7.05 -20.30 7.62
C SER A 106 7.96 -19.71 6.54
N GLY A 107 8.24 -18.40 6.57
CA GLY A 107 9.03 -17.70 5.57
C GLY A 107 8.30 -17.49 4.24
N LEU A 108 6.99 -17.75 4.20
CA LEU A 108 6.17 -17.54 2.99
C LEU A 108 6.08 -16.06 2.66
N ILE A 109 5.84 -15.22 3.67
CA ILE A 109 5.82 -13.75 3.54
C ILE A 109 6.84 -13.13 4.49
N CYS A 110 7.37 -11.96 4.14
CA CYS A 110 8.26 -11.16 5.00
C CYS A 110 7.57 -9.91 5.55
N ALA A 111 6.42 -9.53 5.00
CA ALA A 111 5.62 -8.43 5.48
C ALA A 111 4.14 -8.60 5.11
N VAL A 112 3.29 -7.82 5.74
CA VAL A 112 1.87 -7.69 5.40
C VAL A 112 1.47 -6.23 5.30
N LYS A 113 0.89 -5.85 4.16
CA LYS A 113 0.05 -4.64 4.03
C LYS A 113 -1.34 -4.99 4.54
N ASN A 114 -1.62 -4.61 5.79
CA ASN A 114 -2.91 -4.82 6.40
C ASN A 114 -3.82 -3.61 6.12
N THR A 115 -4.80 -3.79 5.22
CA THR A 115 -5.90 -2.86 4.97
C THR A 115 -7.17 -3.46 5.56
N ALA A 116 -7.22 -3.46 6.89
CA ALA A 116 -8.33 -3.93 7.70
C ALA A 116 -8.58 -2.93 8.85
N GLY A 117 -9.62 -3.17 9.65
CA GLY A 117 -9.92 -2.31 10.81
C GLY A 117 -8.78 -2.28 11.84
N MET A 118 -8.82 -1.26 12.71
CA MET A 118 -7.81 -1.09 13.76
C MET A 118 -7.79 -2.26 14.76
N GLU A 119 -8.96 -2.86 15.05
CA GLU A 119 -9.07 -4.06 15.92
C GLU A 119 -8.19 -5.20 15.39
N HIS A 120 -8.40 -5.61 14.13
CA HIS A 120 -7.58 -6.62 13.48
C HIS A 120 -6.09 -6.22 13.42
N THR A 121 -5.80 -4.94 13.19
CA THR A 121 -4.41 -4.46 13.13
C THR A 121 -3.71 -4.60 14.49
N GLN A 122 -4.39 -4.28 15.59
CA GLN A 122 -3.85 -4.42 16.95
C GLN A 122 -3.67 -5.89 17.34
N GLU A 123 -4.65 -6.74 17.04
CA GLU A 123 -4.54 -8.19 17.27
C GLU A 123 -3.37 -8.79 16.49
N LEU A 124 -3.17 -8.36 15.25
CA LEU A 124 -2.03 -8.78 14.42
C LEU A 124 -0.69 -8.33 15.00
N ILE A 125 -0.57 -7.07 15.44
CA ILE A 125 0.65 -6.58 16.09
C ILE A 125 0.95 -7.40 17.36
N LEU A 126 -0.08 -7.65 18.18
CA LEU A 126 0.02 -8.44 19.40
C LEU A 126 0.44 -9.89 19.11
N ALA A 127 -0.22 -10.55 18.15
CA ALA A 127 0.07 -11.93 17.76
C ALA A 127 1.47 -12.07 17.15
N ASN A 128 1.94 -11.06 16.42
CA ASN A 128 3.29 -11.02 15.86
C ASN A 128 4.35 -10.98 16.96
N GLY A 129 4.06 -10.37 18.11
CA GLY A 129 4.95 -10.34 19.28
C GLY A 129 6.32 -9.72 18.98
N HIS A 130 6.37 -8.74 18.08
CA HIS A 130 7.61 -8.13 17.56
C HIS A 130 8.58 -9.11 16.88
N ASN A 131 8.07 -10.17 16.25
CA ASN A 131 8.89 -11.03 15.40
C ASN A 131 9.62 -10.19 14.32
N PRO A 132 10.97 -10.16 14.29
CA PRO A 132 11.71 -9.35 13.34
C PRO A 132 11.56 -9.82 11.89
N ASP A 133 11.16 -11.09 11.68
CA ASP A 133 11.07 -11.71 10.35
C ASP A 133 9.75 -11.38 9.62
N LEU A 134 8.77 -10.79 10.32
CA LEU A 134 7.50 -10.37 9.74
C LEU A 134 7.18 -8.91 10.07
N LYS A 135 7.21 -8.06 9.04
CA LYS A 135 6.83 -6.64 9.16
C LYS A 135 5.33 -6.44 9.03
N ILE A 136 4.74 -5.72 9.98
CA ILE A 136 3.32 -5.38 9.99
C ILE A 136 3.17 -3.95 9.51
N THR A 137 2.55 -3.75 8.35
CA THR A 137 2.30 -2.42 7.79
C THR A 137 0.80 -2.14 7.71
N ASN A 138 0.42 -0.88 7.82
CA ASN A 138 -0.97 -0.46 7.64
C ASN A 138 -1.20 0.15 6.24
N GLY A 139 -2.36 -0.14 5.66
CA GLY A 139 -2.73 0.33 4.33
C GLY A 139 -3.84 1.39 4.29
N PHE A 140 -4.57 1.63 5.37
CA PHE A 140 -5.55 2.73 5.44
C PHE A 140 -4.88 4.04 5.83
N ASP A 141 -5.06 5.08 5.03
CA ASP A 141 -4.57 6.42 5.31
C ASP A 141 -5.21 6.97 6.60
N SER A 142 -6.51 6.73 6.81
CA SER A 142 -7.26 7.13 8.02
C SER A 142 -6.91 6.37 9.30
N LEU A 143 -6.03 5.37 9.23
CA LEU A 143 -5.50 4.65 10.39
C LEU A 143 -4.00 4.87 10.58
N ALA A 144 -3.36 5.67 9.74
CA ALA A 144 -1.90 5.80 9.70
C ALA A 144 -1.27 6.17 11.04
N PHE A 145 -1.76 7.22 11.70
CA PHE A 145 -1.26 7.64 13.02
C PHE A 145 -1.46 6.54 14.08
N ALA A 146 -2.67 5.99 14.17
CA ALA A 146 -3.02 5.00 15.19
C ALA A 146 -2.24 3.70 15.02
N ALA A 147 -2.09 3.22 13.78
CA ALA A 147 -1.31 2.03 13.45
C ALA A 147 0.17 2.20 13.84
N MET A 148 0.81 3.30 13.43
CA MET A 148 2.20 3.58 13.80
C MET A 148 2.38 3.71 15.31
N ALA A 149 1.47 4.44 15.99
CA ALA A 149 1.51 4.58 17.44
C ALA A 149 1.30 3.25 18.19
N CYS A 150 0.57 2.31 17.61
CA CYS A 150 0.37 0.96 18.16
C CYS A 150 1.49 -0.03 17.81
N GLY A 151 2.52 0.39 17.06
CA GLY A 151 3.68 -0.43 16.75
C GLY A 151 3.66 -1.13 15.39
N ALA A 152 2.88 -0.64 14.41
CA ALA A 152 3.09 -1.00 13.02
C ALA A 152 4.49 -0.55 12.56
N ASP A 153 5.17 -1.36 11.75
CA ASP A 153 6.52 -1.10 11.27
C ASP A 153 6.57 0.01 10.20
N ALA A 154 5.53 0.10 9.36
CA ALA A 154 5.47 1.03 8.23
C ALA A 154 4.05 1.28 7.72
N LEU A 155 3.94 2.15 6.73
CA LEU A 155 2.71 2.48 6.00
C LEU A 155 2.90 2.16 4.52
N ILE A 156 1.88 1.56 3.88
CA ILE A 156 1.83 1.35 2.43
C ILE A 156 0.46 1.83 1.94
N ASN A 157 0.35 3.13 1.67
CA ASN A 157 -0.93 3.82 1.47
C ASN A 157 -0.91 4.74 0.25
N ALA A 158 -2.08 5.22 -0.18
CA ALA A 158 -2.19 6.06 -1.37
C ALA A 158 -1.91 7.53 -1.04
N GLY A 159 -2.33 7.99 0.13
CA GLY A 159 -2.20 9.38 0.58
C GLY A 159 -0.76 9.90 0.66
N SER A 160 0.22 9.01 0.85
CA SER A 160 1.65 9.39 0.83
C SER A 160 2.11 9.95 -0.52
N ASN A 161 1.40 9.71 -1.63
CA ASN A 161 1.67 10.39 -2.89
C ASN A 161 1.32 11.88 -2.84
N MET A 162 0.28 12.25 -2.08
CA MET A 162 -0.23 13.63 -2.02
C MET A 162 0.52 14.48 -1.00
N THR A 163 0.87 13.89 0.15
CA THR A 163 1.48 14.60 1.29
C THR A 163 2.70 13.84 1.87
N PRO A 164 3.70 13.46 1.06
CA PRO A 164 4.80 12.59 1.50
C PRO A 164 5.59 13.17 2.69
N GLY A 165 5.86 14.48 2.68
CA GLY A 165 6.62 15.14 3.74
C GLY A 165 5.92 15.09 5.10
N GLN A 166 4.60 15.27 5.12
CA GLN A 166 3.78 15.16 6.32
C GLN A 166 3.76 13.73 6.87
N TYR A 167 3.68 12.72 6.00
CA TYR A 167 3.79 11.32 6.41
C TYR A 167 5.13 11.01 7.07
N VAL A 168 6.24 11.41 6.45
CA VAL A 168 7.59 11.19 7.00
C VAL A 168 7.73 11.89 8.36
N LYS A 169 7.39 13.18 8.44
CA LYS A 169 7.47 13.96 9.68
C LYS A 169 6.61 13.36 10.79
N MET A 170 5.37 12.95 10.48
CA MET A 170 4.49 12.28 11.44
C MET A 170 5.11 10.98 11.96
N MET A 171 5.64 10.13 11.07
CA MET A 171 6.26 8.85 11.46
C MET A 171 7.51 9.05 12.33
N ASP A 172 8.35 10.03 12.01
CA ASP A 172 9.55 10.33 12.79
C ASP A 172 9.20 10.84 14.19
N LEU A 173 8.23 11.75 14.30
CA LEU A 173 7.73 12.25 15.58
C LEU A 173 7.11 11.14 16.44
N ILE A 174 6.39 10.18 15.84
CA ILE A 174 5.87 9.01 16.55
C ILE A 174 7.03 8.16 17.12
N LYS A 175 8.09 7.92 16.34
CA LYS A 175 9.27 7.17 16.79
C LYS A 175 10.01 7.88 17.93
N GLU A 176 10.03 9.21 17.91
CA GLU A 176 10.61 10.05 18.96
C GLU A 176 9.71 10.19 20.20
N GLY A 177 8.48 9.64 20.16
CA GLY A 177 7.51 9.75 21.26
C GLY A 177 6.78 11.09 21.32
N ASN A 178 6.93 11.96 20.32
CA ASN A 178 6.25 13.24 20.22
C ASN A 178 4.85 13.10 19.58
N TYR A 179 3.96 12.41 20.30
CA TYR A 179 2.62 12.07 19.82
C TYR A 179 1.69 13.28 19.65
N GLU A 180 1.93 14.38 20.37
CA GLU A 180 1.11 15.59 20.24
C GLU A 180 1.35 16.26 18.89
N GLU A 181 2.62 16.48 18.53
CA GLU A 181 2.96 17.12 17.26
C GLU A 181 2.68 16.22 16.06
N ALA A 182 2.97 14.91 16.17
CA ALA A 182 2.61 13.95 15.15
C ALA A 182 1.10 13.96 14.86
N ARG A 183 0.27 14.12 15.91
CA ARG A 183 -1.19 14.19 15.77
C ARG A 183 -1.64 15.47 15.09
N ARG A 184 -1.02 16.62 15.38
CA ARG A 184 -1.35 17.86 14.67
C ARG A 184 -1.13 17.73 13.17
N ILE A 185 0.00 17.15 12.76
CA ILE A 185 0.28 16.88 11.34
C ILE A 185 -0.76 15.93 10.76
N TYR A 186 -1.06 14.84 11.46
CA TYR A 186 -2.07 13.89 11.04
C TYR A 186 -3.46 14.53 10.86
N GLU A 187 -3.90 15.34 11.83
CA GLU A 187 -5.17 16.06 11.79
C GLU A 187 -5.25 17.05 10.62
N ALA A 188 -4.13 17.66 10.22
CA ALA A 188 -4.07 18.55 9.07
C ALA A 188 -4.25 17.80 7.73
N ILE A 189 -3.67 16.60 7.60
CA ILE A 189 -3.78 15.81 6.35
C ILE A 189 -5.04 14.94 6.30
N LEU A 190 -5.57 14.51 7.45
CA LEU A 190 -6.69 13.56 7.56
C LEU A 190 -7.93 13.95 6.73
N PRO A 191 -8.37 15.21 6.66
CA PRO A 191 -9.50 15.59 5.81
C PRO A 191 -9.31 15.22 4.34
N LEU A 192 -8.11 15.41 3.77
CA LEU A 192 -7.78 15.02 2.40
C LEU A 192 -7.78 13.50 2.24
N LEU A 193 -7.25 12.78 3.23
CA LEU A 193 -7.18 11.32 3.25
C LEU A 193 -8.57 10.68 3.29
N LEU A 194 -9.44 11.15 4.19
CA LEU A 194 -10.84 10.69 4.27
C LEU A 194 -11.61 11.04 3.00
N PHE A 195 -11.34 12.21 2.41
CA PHE A 195 -11.94 12.56 1.13
C PHE A 195 -11.54 11.56 0.06
N GLN A 196 -10.26 11.17 -0.03
CA GLN A 196 -9.79 10.13 -0.95
C GLN A 196 -10.47 8.77 -0.70
N GLU A 197 -10.50 8.31 0.54
CA GLU A 197 -11.01 6.98 0.89
C GLU A 197 -12.53 6.84 0.71
N GLN A 198 -13.30 7.92 0.90
CA GLN A 198 -14.76 7.84 1.02
C GLN A 198 -15.51 8.46 -0.16
N ASN A 199 -15.03 9.57 -0.71
CA ASN A 199 -15.83 10.47 -1.56
C ASN A 199 -15.11 10.94 -2.83
N GLY A 200 -13.81 10.68 -2.93
CA GLY A 200 -12.97 11.04 -4.07
C GLY A 200 -13.28 10.12 -5.23
N ASN A 201 -13.86 10.66 -6.30
CA ASN A 201 -14.10 9.94 -7.55
C ASN A 201 -12.86 9.08 -7.94
N THR A 202 -13.03 7.76 -7.79
CA THR A 202 -12.11 6.62 -8.10
C THR A 202 -10.61 6.87 -7.90
N GLU A 203 -9.97 6.19 -6.94
CA GLU A 203 -8.51 6.02 -6.99
C GLU A 203 -8.08 5.39 -8.33
N PRO A 204 -7.01 5.89 -9.00
CA PRO A 204 -6.06 6.91 -8.56
C PRO A 204 -6.38 8.34 -9.05
N GLY A 205 -7.60 8.63 -9.50
CA GLY A 205 -8.00 9.91 -10.11
C GLY A 205 -7.76 11.12 -9.22
N LEU A 206 -8.20 11.07 -7.96
CA LEU A 206 -7.98 12.15 -7.00
C LEU A 206 -6.49 12.39 -6.73
N CYS A 207 -5.73 11.33 -6.47
CA CYS A 207 -4.29 11.40 -6.25
C CYS A 207 -3.55 12.03 -7.44
N LYS A 208 -3.88 11.62 -8.67
CA LYS A 208 -3.34 12.23 -9.89
C LYS A 208 -3.67 13.72 -9.98
N TYR A 209 -4.90 14.11 -9.64
CA TYR A 209 -5.28 15.52 -9.66
C TYR A 209 -4.46 16.33 -8.65
N VAL A 210 -4.31 15.85 -7.42
CA VAL A 210 -3.49 16.52 -6.39
C VAL A 210 -2.04 16.65 -6.82
N LEU A 211 -1.42 15.60 -7.36
CA LEU A 211 -0.06 15.65 -7.91
C LEU A 211 0.07 16.70 -9.04
N SER A 212 -0.97 16.88 -9.86
CA SER A 212 -0.96 17.91 -10.91
C SER A 212 -0.96 19.33 -10.35
N LEU A 213 -1.62 19.57 -9.20
CA LEU A 213 -1.58 20.87 -8.51
C LEU A 213 -0.17 21.17 -7.97
N GLN A 214 0.59 20.12 -7.67
CA GLN A 214 1.98 20.18 -7.20
C GLN A 214 2.99 20.21 -8.36
N GLY A 215 2.52 20.30 -9.62
CA GLY A 215 3.36 20.49 -10.79
C GLY A 215 3.84 19.21 -11.48
N PHE A 216 3.37 18.03 -11.07
CA PHE A 216 3.72 16.77 -11.73
C PHE A 216 2.82 16.49 -12.94
N ASP A 217 3.42 16.13 -14.07
CA ASP A 217 2.67 15.62 -15.22
C ASP A 217 2.39 14.12 -15.04
N VAL A 218 1.18 13.82 -14.57
CA VAL A 218 0.71 12.45 -14.28
C VAL A 218 -0.39 11.98 -15.23
N GLY A 219 -0.73 12.82 -16.23
CA GLY A 219 -1.84 12.60 -17.16
C GLY A 219 -3.18 12.31 -16.48
N THR A 220 -4.11 11.70 -17.22
CA THR A 220 -5.42 11.30 -16.70
C THR A 220 -5.48 9.79 -16.39
N PRO A 221 -6.44 9.33 -15.57
CA PRO A 221 -6.70 7.91 -15.42
C PRO A 221 -7.16 7.26 -16.72
N ARG A 222 -6.76 6.00 -16.94
CA ARG A 222 -7.29 5.21 -18.06
C ARG A 222 -8.72 4.77 -17.71
N LYS A 223 -9.65 4.93 -18.66
CA LYS A 223 -11.02 4.40 -18.56
C LYS A 223 -11.02 2.91 -18.11
N PRO A 224 -12.02 2.44 -17.33
CA PRO A 224 -13.29 3.09 -16.99
C PRO A 224 -13.23 4.08 -15.80
N ILE A 225 -12.06 4.34 -15.24
CA ILE A 225 -11.87 5.31 -14.15
C ILE A 225 -12.21 6.72 -14.68
N PRO A 226 -13.22 7.42 -14.12
CA PRO A 226 -13.56 8.77 -14.55
C PRO A 226 -12.50 9.79 -14.16
N GLU A 227 -12.54 10.95 -14.80
CA GLU A 227 -11.86 12.12 -14.27
C GLU A 227 -12.55 12.62 -13.00
N VAL A 228 -11.77 13.31 -12.16
CA VAL A 228 -12.28 13.93 -10.93
C VAL A 228 -13.28 15.03 -11.31
N SER A 229 -14.47 15.03 -10.69
CA SER A 229 -15.48 16.07 -10.93
C SER A 229 -14.98 17.45 -10.50
N GLU A 230 -15.51 18.52 -11.11
CA GLU A 230 -15.12 19.89 -10.74
C GLU A 230 -15.39 20.21 -9.26
N GLU A 231 -16.48 19.68 -8.68
CA GLU A 231 -16.77 19.78 -7.26
C GLU A 231 -15.70 19.10 -6.39
N SER A 232 -15.29 17.89 -6.78
CA SER A 232 -14.23 17.16 -6.10
C SER A 232 -12.87 17.83 -6.26
N LYS A 233 -12.58 18.44 -7.41
CA LYS A 233 -11.35 19.21 -7.66
C LYS A 233 -11.26 20.43 -6.73
N GLU A 234 -12.34 21.19 -6.62
CA GLU A 234 -12.39 22.36 -5.73
C GLU A 234 -12.25 21.97 -4.26
N THR A 235 -12.85 20.85 -3.87
CA THR A 235 -12.71 20.28 -2.52
C THR A 235 -11.26 19.86 -2.27
N ALA A 236 -10.65 19.09 -3.18
CA ALA A 236 -9.27 18.63 -3.06
C ALA A 236 -8.27 19.78 -2.91
N LYS A 237 -8.42 20.87 -3.67
CA LYS A 237 -7.59 22.08 -3.55
C LYS A 237 -7.62 22.67 -2.14
N LYS A 238 -8.81 22.81 -1.55
CA LYS A 238 -8.97 23.36 -0.19
C LYS A 238 -8.33 22.47 0.85
N LEU A 239 -8.53 21.16 0.73
CA LEU A 239 -7.97 20.18 1.66
C LEU A 239 -6.45 20.06 1.54
N LEU A 240 -5.90 20.17 0.32
CA LEU A 240 -4.46 20.23 0.09
C LEU A 240 -3.84 21.49 0.72
N ALA A 241 -4.45 22.65 0.52
CA ALA A 241 -3.97 23.89 1.13
C ALA A 241 -3.97 23.84 2.67
N LEU A 242 -4.94 23.14 3.28
CA LEU A 242 -4.95 22.87 4.72
C LEU A 242 -3.77 21.96 5.12
N ALA A 243 -3.56 20.86 4.39
CA ALA A 243 -2.47 19.92 4.63
C ALA A 243 -1.06 20.56 4.49
N GLU A 244 -0.93 21.58 3.65
CA GLU A 244 0.33 22.31 3.41
C GLU A 244 0.56 23.48 4.39
N SER A 245 -0.43 23.81 5.22
CA SER A 245 -0.36 24.97 6.14
C SER A 245 0.37 24.71 7.46
N ILE A 246 0.88 23.50 7.68
CA ILE A 246 1.50 23.01 8.92
C ILE A 246 2.99 22.67 8.77
#